data_AF-A0A3N9MS18-F1
#
_entry.id   AF-A0A3N9MS18-F1
#
_cell.length_a   1.000
_cell.length_b   1.000
_cell.length_c   1.000
_cell.angle_alpha   90.00
_cell.angle_beta   90.00
_cell.angle_gamma   90.00
#
_symmetry.space_group_name_H-M   'P 1'
#
loop_
_entity.id
_entity.type
_entity.pdbx_description
1 polymer ?
#
loop_
_entity_poly.entity_id
_entity_poly.type
_entity_poly.pdbx_seq_one_letter_code
_entity_poly.pdbx_strand_id
1 'polypeptide(L)'
;MTLLSGYRYKSKIGYYESIKDASINFFFDYLPQGKHEIEYLLWVTHGGNFENGVATVQCMYAPEFTSHTNGLKIQVSYELNSKPSSE
;
A
#
# COMPACT_ATOMS: atom_id res chain seq x y z
N MET A 1 -10.24 12.13 -9.20
CA MET A 1 -10.69 11.98 -7.81
C MET A 1 -9.45 12.17 -6.94
N THR A 2 -9.39 13.23 -6.16
CA THR A 2 -8.21 13.53 -5.34
C THR A 2 -8.29 12.67 -4.07
N LEU A 3 -7.31 11.80 -3.85
CA LEU A 3 -7.20 11.01 -2.63
C LEU A 3 -6.60 11.92 -1.56
N LEU A 4 -7.43 12.48 -0.66
CA LEU A 4 -6.94 13.35 0.40
C LEU A 4 -6.42 12.52 1.59
N SER A 5 -5.36 13.01 2.22
CA SER A 5 -4.92 12.50 3.52
C SER A 5 -6.03 12.65 4.56
N GLY A 6 -6.20 11.67 5.43
CA GLY A 6 -7.25 11.71 6.44
C GLY A 6 -7.23 10.54 7.39
N TYR A 7 -8.09 10.64 8.41
CA TYR A 7 -8.26 9.59 9.39
C TYR A 7 -9.23 8.52 8.86
N ARG A 8 -8.79 7.26 8.84
CA ARG A 8 -9.59 6.12 8.41
C ARG A 8 -9.67 5.10 9.54
N TYR A 9 -10.79 4.39 9.60
CA TYR A 9 -11.02 3.33 10.57
C TYR A 9 -11.39 2.06 9.81
N LYS A 10 -10.50 1.05 9.84
CA LYS A 10 -10.70 -0.24 9.16
C LYS A 10 -10.14 -1.35 10.05
N SER A 11 -10.78 -2.51 10.08
CA SER A 11 -10.32 -3.68 10.86
C SER A 11 -9.96 -3.38 12.32
N LYS A 12 -10.77 -2.56 13.02
CA LYS A 12 -10.59 -2.20 14.45
C LYS A 12 -9.32 -1.40 14.77
N ILE A 13 -8.62 -0.91 13.75
CA ILE A 13 -7.50 0.00 13.90
C ILE A 13 -7.87 1.35 13.27
N GLY A 14 -7.63 2.42 14.03
CA GLY A 14 -7.67 3.78 13.52
C GLY A 14 -6.28 4.15 13.01
N TYR A 15 -6.21 4.63 11.78
CA TYR A 15 -4.96 5.08 11.20
C TYR A 15 -5.15 6.37 10.41
N TYR A 16 -4.12 7.20 10.43
CA TYR A 16 -4.02 8.36 9.58
C TYR A 16 -3.26 7.98 8.30
N GLU A 17 -3.94 8.10 7.17
CA GLU A 17 -3.36 7.83 5.86
C GLU A 17 -2.87 9.16 5.26
N SER A 18 -1.58 9.24 4.98
CA SER A 18 -0.93 10.37 4.30
C SER A 18 -0.45 9.92 2.93
N ILE A 19 -1.24 10.24 1.91
CA ILE A 19 -0.92 9.97 0.51
C ILE A 19 0.01 11.07 0.00
N LYS A 20 1.19 10.66 -0.47
CA LYS A 20 2.17 11.49 -1.19
C LYS A 20 2.31 10.96 -2.61
N ASP A 21 2.93 11.74 -3.49
CA ASP A 21 3.08 11.38 -4.92
C ASP A 21 3.86 10.07 -5.15
N ALA A 22 4.81 9.75 -4.25
CA ALA A 22 5.68 8.58 -4.37
C ALA A 22 5.52 7.57 -3.22
N SER A 23 4.67 7.85 -2.22
CA SER A 23 4.49 6.96 -1.07
C SER A 23 3.17 7.19 -0.34
N ILE A 24 2.63 6.12 0.23
CA ILE A 24 1.48 6.18 1.14
C ILE A 24 2.00 5.85 2.53
N ASN A 25 1.84 6.79 3.46
CA ASN A 25 2.30 6.62 4.84
C ASN A 25 1.08 6.36 5.73
N PHE A 26 1.15 5.31 6.54
CA PHE A 26 0.12 4.96 7.50
C PHE A 26 0.63 5.20 8.91
N PHE A 27 -0.03 6.07 9.66
CA PHE A 27 0.31 6.36 11.06
C PHE A 27 -0.74 5.73 11.98
N PHE A 28 -0.28 4.96 12.95
CA PHE A 28 -1.12 4.29 13.94
C PHE A 28 -0.84 4.87 15.32
N ASP A 29 -1.86 5.37 16.00
CA ASP A 29 -1.74 5.78 17.41
C ASP A 29 -1.55 4.57 18.33
N TYR A 30 -2.28 3.50 18.04
CA TYR A 30 -2.23 2.27 18.82
C TYR A 30 -2.44 1.05 17.93
N LEU A 31 -1.47 0.14 17.94
CA LEU A 31 -1.54 -1.14 17.24
C LEU A 31 -1.50 -2.26 18.29
N PRO A 32 -2.61 -2.95 18.60
CA PRO A 32 -2.62 -4.01 19.59
C PRO A 32 -1.77 -5.20 19.12
N GLN A 33 -1.25 -5.99 20.04
CA GLN A 33 -0.49 -7.20 19.69
C GLN A 33 -1.35 -8.15 18.84
N GLY A 34 -0.80 -8.60 17.72
CA GLY A 34 -1.50 -9.52 16.82
C GLY A 34 -1.05 -9.37 15.37
N LYS A 35 -1.77 -10.03 14.47
CA LYS A 35 -1.60 -9.90 13.02
C LYS A 35 -2.58 -8.85 12.50
N HIS A 36 -2.04 -7.84 11.82
CA HIS A 36 -2.83 -6.80 11.16
C HIS A 36 -2.63 -6.90 9.65
N GLU A 37 -3.74 -6.88 8.91
CA GLU A 37 -3.74 -6.91 7.45
C GLU A 37 -4.30 -5.60 6.93
N ILE A 38 -3.49 -4.90 6.13
CA ILE A 38 -3.82 -3.58 5.59
C ILE A 38 -3.80 -3.69 4.08
N GLU A 39 -4.92 -3.34 3.48
CA GLU A 39 -5.11 -3.34 2.04
C GLU A 39 -5.39 -1.92 1.57
N TYR A 40 -4.69 -1.52 0.53
CA TYR A 40 -4.86 -0.24 -0.15
C TYR A 40 -4.98 -0.48 -1.65
N LEU A 41 -5.84 0.30 -2.30
CA LEU A 41 -6.06 0.20 -3.74
C LEU A 41 -5.07 1.12 -4.46
N LEU A 42 -4.37 0.57 -5.44
CA LEU A 42 -3.51 1.31 -6.36
C LEU A 42 -4.07 1.18 -7.78
N TRP A 43 -3.97 2.25 -8.55
CA TRP A 43 -4.27 2.23 -9.98
C TRP A 43 -2.97 2.29 -10.78
N VAL A 44 -2.82 1.37 -11.73
CA VAL A 44 -1.72 1.42 -12.69
C VAL A 44 -2.06 2.42 -13.77
N THR A 45 -1.21 3.45 -13.94
CA THR A 45 -1.37 4.47 -14.98
C THR A 45 -0.55 4.20 -16.23
N HIS A 46 0.56 3.47 -16.11
CA HIS A 46 1.48 3.17 -17.22
C HIS A 46 1.92 1.70 -17.16
N GLY A 47 2.03 1.05 -18.32
CA GLY A 47 2.63 -0.29 -18.45
C GLY A 47 4.15 -0.21 -18.42
N GLY A 48 4.79 -1.16 -17.75
CA GLY A 48 6.24 -1.16 -17.57
C GLY A 48 6.71 -2.11 -16.47
N ASN A 49 8.03 -2.20 -16.28
CA ASN A 49 8.63 -2.88 -15.14
C ASN A 49 8.75 -1.89 -13.99
N PHE A 50 8.01 -2.14 -12.92
CA PHE A 50 8.06 -1.35 -11.70
C PHE A 50 8.70 -2.15 -10.58
N GLU A 51 9.54 -1.50 -9.79
CA GLU A 51 9.99 -2.07 -8.52
C GLU A 51 9.02 -1.59 -7.45
N ASN A 52 8.28 -2.51 -6.85
CA ASN A 52 7.48 -2.21 -5.68
C ASN A 52 8.44 -1.86 -4.54
N GLY A 53 8.33 -0.63 -4.05
CA GLY A 53 9.14 -0.12 -2.95
C GLY A 53 9.06 -1.04 -1.73
N VAL A 54 10.14 -1.05 -0.96
CA VAL A 54 10.19 -1.75 0.32
C VAL A 54 9.11 -1.15 1.24
N ALA A 55 8.19 -1.99 1.74
CA ALA A 55 7.28 -1.58 2.79
C ALA A 55 8.04 -1.61 4.12
N THR A 56 8.08 -0.47 4.81
CA THR A 56 8.76 -0.34 6.10
C THR A 56 7.73 -0.06 7.18
N VAL A 57 7.82 -0.81 8.28
CA VAL A 57 7.10 -0.53 9.53
C VAL A 57 8.12 -0.20 10.60
N GLN A 58 7.97 0.96 11.23
CA GLN A 58 8.88 1.42 12.27
C GLN A 58 8.11 2.09 13.39
N CYS A 59 8.51 1.82 14.62
CA CYS A 59 8.01 2.54 15.78
C CYS A 59 8.66 3.92 15.89
N MET A 60 7.83 4.96 16.02
CA MET A 60 8.30 6.35 16.16
C MET A 60 8.98 6.61 17.52
N TYR A 61 8.52 5.93 18.57
CA TYR A 61 9.00 6.14 19.95
C TYR A 61 10.06 5.11 20.39
N ALA A 62 10.29 4.06 19.61
CA ALA A 62 11.24 3.00 19.91
C ALA A 62 11.89 2.54 18.59
N PRO A 63 12.87 3.30 18.06
CA PRO A 63 13.42 3.10 16.71
C PRO A 63 14.13 1.75 16.54
N GLU A 64 14.51 1.07 17.63
CA GLU A 64 15.02 -0.31 17.60
C GLU A 64 13.99 -1.32 17.05
N PHE A 65 12.70 -1.00 17.09
CA PHE A 65 11.64 -1.79 16.46
C PHE A 65 11.37 -1.28 15.05
N THR A 66 12.12 -1.82 14.10
CA THR A 66 11.91 -1.61 12.67
C THR A 66 11.84 -2.95 11.95
N SER A 67 10.98 -3.04 10.96
CA SER A 67 10.89 -4.19 10.08
C SER A 67 10.60 -3.70 8.67
N HIS A 68 11.17 -4.37 7.69
CA HIS A 68 10.98 -4.03 6.30
C HIS A 68 10.77 -5.30 5.47
N THR A 69 9.96 -5.18 4.42
CA THR A 69 9.80 -6.27 3.45
C THR A 69 10.95 -6.25 2.46
N ASN A 70 11.15 -7.36 1.73
CA ASN A 70 11.99 -7.31 0.54
C ASN A 70 11.27 -6.54 -0.57
N GLY A 71 12.03 -5.83 -1.41
CA GLY A 71 11.50 -5.23 -2.62
C GLY A 71 11.00 -6.31 -3.59
N LEU A 72 9.86 -6.08 -4.22
CA LEU A 72 9.26 -7.00 -5.18
C LEU A 72 9.26 -6.37 -6.56
N LYS A 73 9.68 -7.10 -7.60
CA LYS A 73 9.55 -6.62 -8.98
C LYS A 73 8.16 -6.96 -9.50
N ILE A 74 7.43 -5.95 -9.97
CA ILE A 74 6.10 -6.09 -10.56
C ILE A 74 6.21 -5.72 -12.04
N GLN A 75 5.96 -6.69 -12.91
CA GLN A 75 5.84 -6.46 -14.34
C GLN A 75 4.38 -6.18 -14.64
N VAL A 76 4.07 -4.95 -15.10
CA VAL A 76 2.72 -4.60 -15.52
C VAL A 76 2.64 -4.68 -17.04
N SER A 77 2.10 -5.79 -17.52
CA SER A 77 1.72 -5.98 -18.92
C SER A 77 0.28 -5.49 -19.11
N TYR A 78 0.02 -4.75 -20.19
CA TYR A 78 -1.35 -4.49 -20.61
C TYR A 78 -1.90 -5.81 -21.19
N GLU A 79 -2.61 -6.60 -20.40
CA GLU A 79 -3.47 -7.61 -21.00
C GLU A 79 -4.71 -6.88 -21.50
N LEU A 80 -4.72 -6.55 -22.80
CA LEU A 80 -5.99 -6.36 -23.50
C LEU A 80 -6.77 -7.65 -23.24
N ASN A 81 -7.84 -7.54 -22.46
CA ASN A 81 -8.74 -8.64 -22.17
C ASN A 81 -9.44 -9.01 -23.49
N SER A 82 -8.73 -9.72 -24.35
CA SER A 82 -9.27 -10.37 -25.53
C SER A 82 -10.10 -11.54 -25.03
N LYS A 83 -11.34 -11.26 -24.64
CA LYS A 83 -12.41 -12.23 -24.87
C LYS A 83 -12.67 -12.24 -26.38
N PRO A 84 -12.32 -13.29 -27.14
CA PRO A 84 -13.08 -13.60 -28.34
C PRO A 84 -14.42 -14.16 -27.87
N SER A 85 -15.42 -13.29 -27.75
CA SER A 85 -16.82 -13.72 -27.85
C SER A 85 -17.23 -13.51 -29.30
N SER A 86 -16.77 -14.38 -30.19
CA SER A 86 -17.43 -14.61 -31.48
C SER A 86 -18.29 -15.86 -31.34
N GLU A 87 -19.60 -15.67 -31.55
CA GLU A 87 -20.64 -16.59 -32.04
C GLU A 87 -20.51 -18.10 -31.84
#